data_AF-A0A8H3FMD6-F1
#
_entry.id   AF-A0A8H3FMD6-F1
#
_cell.length_a   1.000
_cell.length_b   1.000
_cell.length_c   1.000
_cell.angle_alpha   90.00
_cell.angle_beta   90.00
_cell.angle_gamma   90.00
#
_symmetry.space_group_name_H-M   'P 1'
#
loop_
_entity.id
_entity.type
_entity.pdbx_description
1 polymer ?
#
loop_
_entity_poly.entity_id
_entity_poly.type
_entity_poly.pdbx_seq_one_letter_code
_entity_poly.pdbx_strand_id
1 'polypeptide(L)'
;MVAALEQKYIELLQQKIANLEEQVGSNLTNEAGMSSRCSDCSPVAIHGDAEDNSNPNPQGAELGNGDEESPSKSVLFCLRRYNEQGSIEEIYVPSVAVTKQQETNATSTQYSMTLLRALNPVGLYDYTMITIEDEGLKALLFYVLWHHPIYSHWERMSFTSVFEPFVHNWSRLQDIADNDESKPIVAGLLKELRSANLSNKLVPLRDSRTWTKAVADLKELLQLVRDTPDLEPYFSGAGAIHENADTIPFRYIWTIFPPGEVVISRSYMDQLQAFIVKESFAETHPKKNKELWNLVCWTYDWNGSEFNRVSVNFIVEEYRGNKNISSLICYPIKHYKGTSDDYAVLGNVESPQALKYALIRRGRRFRELCLKKVGSQVFEYDGFAFSSGHRERMSYRNYYQVKPLVGTRKAILMAVGYR
;
A
#
# COMPACT_ATOMS: atom_id res chain seq x y z
N MET A 1 -18.17 -45.60 -2.62
CA MET A 1 -17.10 -45.14 -1.70
C MET A 1 -17.31 -43.67 -1.30
N VAL A 2 -17.60 -42.77 -2.24
CA VAL A 2 -17.89 -41.33 -1.97
C VAL A 2 -19.15 -41.13 -1.11
N ALA A 3 -20.27 -41.77 -1.45
CA ALA A 3 -21.52 -41.64 -0.68
C ALA A 3 -21.40 -42.07 0.80
N ALA A 4 -20.54 -43.06 1.10
CA ALA A 4 -20.30 -43.51 2.47
C ALA A 4 -19.44 -42.51 3.28
N LEU A 5 -18.58 -41.75 2.61
CA LEU A 5 -17.79 -40.68 3.23
C LEU A 5 -18.67 -39.46 3.51
N GLU A 6 -19.56 -39.10 2.59
CA GLU A 6 -20.52 -38.01 2.77
C GLU A 6 -21.47 -38.28 3.94
N GLN A 7 -21.98 -39.51 4.04
CA GLN A 7 -22.87 -39.92 5.12
C GLN A 7 -22.16 -39.90 6.49
N LYS A 8 -20.91 -40.36 6.54
CA LYS A 8 -20.08 -40.29 7.76
C LYS A 8 -19.71 -38.85 8.14
N TYR A 9 -19.56 -37.96 7.17
CA TYR A 9 -19.31 -36.54 7.42
C TYR A 9 -20.55 -35.84 7.98
N ILE A 10 -21.74 -36.16 7.46
CA ILE A 10 -23.02 -35.65 7.99
C ILE A 10 -23.23 -36.09 9.44
N GLU A 11 -22.98 -37.36 9.77
CA GLU A 11 -23.07 -37.85 11.14
C GLU A 11 -22.12 -37.11 12.10
N LEU A 12 -20.86 -36.88 11.69
CA LEU A 12 -19.89 -36.15 12.51
C LEU A 12 -20.30 -34.69 12.74
N LEU A 13 -20.91 -34.05 11.74
CA LEU A 13 -21.42 -32.69 11.89
C LEU A 13 -22.61 -32.62 12.85
N GLN A 14 -23.55 -33.57 12.74
CA GLN A 14 -24.70 -33.66 13.65
C GLN A 14 -24.25 -33.90 15.10
N GLN A 15 -23.28 -34.79 15.31
CA GLN A 15 -22.72 -35.08 16.63
C GLN A 15 -22.01 -33.85 17.24
N LYS A 16 -21.32 -33.06 16.41
CA LYS A 16 -20.66 -31.83 16.87
C LYS A 16 -21.67 -30.74 17.26
N ILE A 17 -22.76 -30.61 16.52
CA ILE A 17 -23.84 -29.67 16.84
C ILE A 17 -24.48 -30.03 18.18
N ALA A 18 -24.83 -31.30 18.40
CA ALA A 18 -25.41 -31.77 19.66
C ALA A 18 -24.49 -31.48 20.87
N ASN A 19 -23.18 -31.73 20.74
CA ASN A 19 -22.22 -31.44 21.81
C ASN A 19 -22.11 -29.94 22.11
N LEU A 20 -22.21 -29.07 21.09
CA LEU A 20 -22.17 -27.62 21.28
C LEU A 20 -23.45 -27.11 21.95
N GLU A 21 -24.61 -27.65 21.59
CA GLU A 21 -25.88 -27.32 22.24
C GLU A 21 -25.88 -27.73 23.72
N GLU A 22 -25.30 -28.88 24.07
CA GLU A 22 -25.13 -29.33 25.45
C GLU A 22 -24.17 -28.42 26.24
N GLN A 23 -23.07 -27.99 25.62
CA GLN A 23 -22.13 -27.03 26.23
C GLN A 23 -22.79 -25.67 26.50
N VAL A 24 -23.60 -25.16 25.56
CA VAL A 24 -24.33 -23.90 25.73
C VAL A 24 -25.39 -24.02 26.82
N GLY A 25 -26.10 -25.16 26.89
CA GLY A 25 -27.06 -25.44 27.96
C GLY A 25 -26.42 -25.50 29.35
N SER A 26 -25.24 -26.12 29.46
CA SER A 26 -24.51 -26.26 30.74
C SER A 26 -23.93 -24.94 31.28
N ASN A 27 -23.56 -24.01 30.39
CA ASN A 27 -23.02 -22.71 30.78
C ASN A 27 -24.11 -21.78 31.34
N LEU A 28 -25.38 -21.94 30.94
CA LEU A 28 -26.49 -21.14 31.45
C LEU A 28 -26.96 -21.57 32.86
N THR A 29 -26.62 -22.78 33.30
CA THR A 29 -27.01 -23.29 34.62
C THR A 29 -26.00 -22.99 35.75
N ASN A 30 -24.78 -22.59 35.42
CA ASN A 30 -23.71 -22.38 36.42
C ASN A 30 -23.62 -20.96 37.01
N GLU A 31 -24.40 -20.00 36.51
CA GLU A 31 -24.41 -18.62 37.06
C GLU A 31 -25.48 -18.37 38.14
N ALA A 32 -26.35 -19.35 38.44
CA ALA A 32 -27.49 -19.17 39.35
C ALA A 32 -27.29 -19.66 40.79
N GLY A 33 -26.09 -20.07 41.21
CA GLY A 33 -25.94 -20.63 42.56
C GLY A 33 -24.53 -20.65 43.12
N MET A 34 -24.05 -19.53 43.68
CA MET A 34 -23.02 -19.53 44.73
C MET A 34 -22.85 -18.15 45.37
N SER A 35 -23.47 -17.90 46.53
CA SER A 35 -22.88 -17.05 47.57
C SER A 35 -23.54 -17.29 48.94
N SER A 36 -22.83 -18.02 49.81
CA SER A 36 -23.17 -18.19 51.22
C SER A 36 -21.90 -18.45 52.04
N ARG A 37 -21.54 -17.40 52.80
CA ARG A 37 -20.94 -17.35 54.16
C ARG A 37 -19.46 -17.70 54.46
N CYS A 38 -18.97 -16.87 55.39
CA CYS A 38 -17.87 -16.99 56.38
C CYS A 38 -16.46 -16.64 55.92
N SER A 39 -15.57 -16.02 56.71
CA SER A 39 -15.58 -15.17 57.93
C SER A 39 -14.10 -14.98 58.31
N ASP A 40 -13.72 -13.80 58.80
CA ASP A 40 -12.59 -13.51 59.70
C ASP A 40 -11.13 -13.79 59.27
N CYS A 41 -10.33 -12.72 59.07
CA CYS A 41 -9.44 -12.14 60.10
C CYS A 41 -8.45 -11.11 59.48
N SER A 42 -8.45 -9.89 60.04
CA SER A 42 -7.51 -8.77 59.83
C SER A 42 -6.14 -9.02 60.55
N PRO A 43 -5.22 -8.04 60.75
CA PRO A 43 -5.14 -6.65 60.26
C PRO A 43 -3.73 -6.19 59.77
N VAL A 44 -3.61 -4.96 59.25
CA VAL A 44 -2.74 -3.88 59.78
C VAL A 44 -3.03 -2.57 59.01
N ALA A 45 -3.15 -1.49 59.80
CA ALA A 45 -3.52 -0.10 59.47
C ALA A 45 -2.48 0.63 58.57
N ILE A 46 -2.77 1.79 57.95
CA ILE A 46 -2.81 3.13 58.57
C ILE A 46 -3.48 4.17 57.62
N HIS A 47 -4.38 4.97 58.21
CA HIS A 47 -4.85 6.36 57.97
C HIS A 47 -4.74 7.05 56.59
N GLY A 48 -5.69 7.90 56.16
CA GLY A 48 -6.71 8.60 56.93
C GLY A 48 -7.77 9.33 56.08
N ASP A 49 -8.65 10.00 56.81
CA ASP A 49 -10.04 10.36 56.50
C ASP A 49 -10.23 11.61 55.62
N ALA A 50 -11.33 11.65 54.87
CA ALA A 50 -12.32 12.75 54.88
C ALA A 50 -13.55 12.38 54.04
N GLU A 51 -14.71 12.41 54.69
CA GLU A 51 -16.06 12.16 54.16
C GLU A 51 -16.54 13.27 53.22
N ASP A 52 -17.25 12.91 52.15
CA ASP A 52 -18.49 13.62 51.80
C ASP A 52 -19.47 12.68 51.07
N ASN A 53 -20.73 12.76 51.49
CA ASN A 53 -21.84 11.86 51.18
C ASN A 53 -22.69 12.45 50.05
N SER A 54 -22.86 11.74 48.94
CA SER A 54 -24.11 11.83 48.17
C SER A 54 -24.34 10.59 47.30
N ASN A 55 -25.42 9.88 47.64
CA ASN A 55 -26.03 8.77 46.90
C ASN A 55 -26.44 9.22 45.48
N PRO A 56 -26.42 8.30 44.50
CA PRO A 56 -27.72 7.92 43.94
C PRO A 56 -27.91 6.42 43.65
N ASN A 57 -29.18 6.07 43.79
CA ASN A 57 -29.92 4.86 43.45
C ASN A 57 -29.58 4.25 42.05
N PRO A 58 -29.50 2.91 41.89
CA PRO A 58 -29.43 2.26 40.59
C PRO A 58 -30.82 1.79 40.14
N GLN A 59 -31.40 2.46 39.13
CA GLN A 59 -32.55 1.97 38.38
C GLN A 59 -32.09 1.55 36.98
N GLY A 60 -32.44 0.32 36.59
CA GLY A 60 -32.67 -0.12 35.21
C GLY A 60 -31.49 -0.09 34.26
N ALA A 61 -30.72 -1.18 34.20
CA ALA A 61 -29.89 -1.49 33.03
C ALA A 61 -30.79 -2.00 31.90
N GLU A 62 -31.20 -1.09 31.02
CA GLU A 62 -31.74 -1.44 29.71
C GLU A 62 -30.62 -2.02 28.82
N LEU A 63 -30.96 -3.11 28.16
CA LEU A 63 -30.17 -3.76 27.12
C LEU A 63 -29.90 -2.75 25.99
N GLY A 64 -28.64 -2.36 25.83
CA GLY A 64 -28.19 -1.60 24.67
C GLY A 64 -28.34 -2.46 23.42
N ASN A 65 -29.26 -2.04 22.55
CA ASN A 65 -29.33 -2.49 21.16
C ASN A 65 -27.98 -2.22 20.51
N GLY A 66 -27.30 -3.26 20.06
CA GLY A 66 -26.16 -3.13 19.16
C GLY A 66 -26.65 -2.52 17.86
N ASP A 67 -26.00 -1.43 17.44
CA ASP A 67 -26.24 -0.77 16.17
C ASP A 67 -26.04 -1.77 15.02
N GLU A 68 -27.14 -2.25 14.44
CA GLU A 68 -27.13 -2.87 13.12
C GLU A 68 -26.74 -1.78 12.10
N GLU A 69 -25.50 -1.84 11.62
CA GLU A 69 -25.02 -1.02 10.50
C GLU A 69 -25.97 -1.17 9.31
N SER A 70 -26.75 -0.12 9.07
CA SER A 70 -27.67 -0.07 7.93
C SER A 70 -26.87 -0.06 6.62
N PRO A 71 -27.19 -0.93 5.64
CA PRO A 71 -26.46 -0.96 4.38
C PRO A 71 -26.57 0.37 3.64
N SER A 72 -25.43 0.94 3.28
CA SER A 72 -25.38 2.24 2.60
C SER A 72 -25.94 2.12 1.18
N LYS A 73 -26.77 3.10 0.78
CA LYS A 73 -27.56 3.08 -0.48
C LYS A 73 -26.71 3.32 -1.73
N SER A 74 -25.39 3.40 -1.59
CA SER A 74 -24.47 3.89 -2.63
C SER A 74 -23.80 2.77 -3.45
N VAL A 75 -23.83 1.53 -2.97
CA VAL A 75 -23.08 0.40 -3.55
C VAL A 75 -24.00 -0.68 -4.11
N LEU A 76 -23.69 -1.14 -5.32
CA LEU A 76 -24.25 -2.34 -5.92
C LEU A 76 -23.29 -3.52 -5.74
N PHE A 77 -23.76 -4.63 -5.17
CA PHE A 77 -22.94 -5.84 -5.03
C PHE A 77 -23.20 -6.78 -6.21
N CYS A 78 -22.13 -7.34 -6.77
CA CYS A 78 -22.19 -8.33 -7.85
C CYS A 78 -21.33 -9.55 -7.48
N LEU A 79 -21.91 -10.74 -7.54
CA LEU A 79 -21.19 -12.00 -7.40
C LEU A 79 -21.05 -12.65 -8.78
N ARG A 80 -19.81 -12.80 -9.26
CA ARG A 80 -19.50 -13.55 -10.49
C ARG A 80 -19.06 -14.96 -10.12
N ARG A 81 -19.75 -15.98 -10.63
CA ARG A 81 -19.44 -17.41 -10.37
C ARG A 81 -19.65 -18.25 -11.62
N TYR A 82 -19.17 -19.49 -11.58
CA TYR A 82 -19.46 -20.50 -12.61
C TYR A 82 -20.69 -21.32 -12.20
N ASN A 83 -21.64 -21.50 -13.11
CA ASN A 83 -22.77 -22.40 -12.89
C ASN A 83 -22.40 -23.87 -13.15
N GLU A 84 -23.34 -24.79 -12.91
CA GLU A 84 -23.14 -26.24 -13.09
C GLU A 84 -22.74 -26.61 -14.53
N GLN A 85 -23.10 -25.76 -15.52
CA GLN A 85 -22.75 -25.93 -16.92
C GLN A 85 -21.36 -25.35 -17.27
N GLY A 86 -20.64 -24.78 -16.30
CA GLY A 86 -19.32 -24.16 -16.50
C GLY A 86 -19.36 -22.79 -17.19
N SER A 87 -20.54 -22.17 -17.29
CA SER A 87 -20.70 -20.81 -17.81
C SER A 87 -20.72 -19.76 -16.69
N ILE A 88 -20.30 -18.54 -17.02
CA ILE A 88 -20.22 -17.44 -16.05
C ILE A 88 -21.62 -16.86 -15.82
N GLU A 89 -22.00 -16.74 -14.55
CA GLU A 89 -23.22 -16.10 -14.07
C GLU A 89 -22.84 -14.91 -13.19
N GLU A 90 -23.56 -13.79 -13.34
CA GLU A 90 -23.41 -12.59 -12.50
C GLU A 90 -24.71 -12.34 -11.73
N ILE A 91 -24.62 -12.30 -10.40
CA ILE A 91 -25.76 -12.10 -9.52
C ILE A 91 -25.63 -10.73 -8.86
N TYR A 92 -26.58 -9.84 -9.16
CA TYR A 92 -26.62 -8.49 -8.62
C TYR A 92 -27.51 -8.45 -7.37
N VAL A 93 -26.96 -7.95 -6.27
CA VAL A 93 -27.64 -7.81 -4.99
C VAL A 93 -27.64 -6.33 -4.60
N PRO A 94 -28.81 -5.68 -4.57
CA PRO A 94 -28.95 -4.36 -3.96
C PRO A 94 -28.52 -4.40 -2.49
N SER A 95 -27.85 -3.35 -2.02
CA SER A 95 -27.42 -3.18 -0.62
C SER A 95 -28.56 -3.43 0.41
N VAL A 96 -29.83 -3.30 0.01
CA VAL A 96 -30.99 -3.53 0.87
C VAL A 96 -31.41 -5.02 0.88
N ALA A 97 -31.00 -5.73 1.93
CA ALA A 97 -31.55 -7.00 2.42
C ALA A 97 -31.46 -8.25 1.50
N VAL A 98 -30.42 -9.06 1.72
CA VAL A 98 -30.52 -10.51 1.51
C VAL A 98 -31.38 -11.08 2.64
N THR A 99 -32.69 -11.07 2.44
CA THR A 99 -33.57 -12.08 3.03
C THR A 99 -34.52 -12.57 1.94
N LYS A 100 -34.18 -13.74 1.42
CA LYS A 100 -34.97 -14.59 0.50
C LYS A 100 -35.36 -13.95 -0.84
N GLN A 101 -34.72 -14.47 -1.89
CA GLN A 101 -35.27 -14.62 -3.24
C GLN A 101 -36.04 -13.41 -3.78
N GLN A 102 -35.32 -12.44 -4.34
CA GLN A 102 -35.88 -11.62 -5.41
C GLN A 102 -34.75 -11.13 -6.32
N GLU A 103 -34.61 -11.83 -7.44
CA GLU A 103 -33.85 -11.36 -8.60
C GLU A 103 -34.57 -10.15 -9.17
N THR A 104 -34.02 -8.96 -8.97
CA THR A 104 -34.45 -7.77 -9.69
C THR A 104 -33.32 -7.28 -10.59
N ASN A 105 -33.62 -7.11 -11.87
CA ASN A 105 -32.77 -6.46 -12.87
C ASN A 105 -32.55 -4.98 -12.49
N ALA A 106 -31.68 -4.71 -11.52
CA ALA A 106 -31.29 -3.36 -11.15
C ALA A 106 -30.30 -2.81 -12.20
N THR A 107 -30.65 -1.73 -12.88
CA THR A 107 -29.75 -1.01 -13.78
C THR A 107 -28.69 -0.23 -13.01
N SER A 108 -27.43 -0.30 -13.47
CA SER A 108 -26.21 0.35 -12.92
C SER A 108 -26.39 1.79 -12.43
N THR A 109 -27.17 2.60 -13.14
CA THR A 109 -27.19 4.07 -13.03
C THR A 109 -27.70 4.66 -11.71
N GLN A 110 -28.17 3.84 -10.78
CA GLN A 110 -28.66 4.30 -9.47
C GLN A 110 -27.56 4.35 -8.39
N TYR A 111 -26.46 3.61 -8.59
CA TYR A 111 -25.42 3.43 -7.58
C TYR A 111 -24.18 4.24 -7.92
N SER A 112 -23.43 4.65 -6.90
CA SER A 112 -22.20 5.41 -7.08
C SER A 112 -21.04 4.51 -7.50
N MET A 113 -21.08 3.25 -7.06
CA MET A 113 -20.09 2.23 -7.39
C MET A 113 -20.68 0.81 -7.36
N THR A 114 -20.01 -0.10 -8.07
CA THR A 114 -20.31 -1.53 -8.11
C THR A 114 -19.12 -2.31 -7.56
N LEU A 115 -19.36 -3.16 -6.56
CA LEU A 115 -18.39 -4.12 -6.02
C LEU A 115 -18.67 -5.50 -6.61
N LEU A 116 -17.77 -5.98 -7.48
CA LEU A 116 -17.80 -7.32 -8.03
C LEU A 116 -16.86 -8.24 -7.24
N ARG A 117 -17.37 -9.36 -6.74
CA ARG A 117 -16.59 -10.47 -6.20
C ARG A 117 -16.60 -11.63 -7.17
N ALA A 118 -15.44 -12.06 -7.65
CA ALA A 118 -15.30 -13.18 -8.57
C ALA A 118 -14.91 -14.46 -7.81
N LEU A 119 -15.54 -15.56 -8.18
CA LEU A 119 -15.17 -16.92 -7.77
C LEU A 119 -14.60 -17.67 -8.97
N ASN A 120 -13.57 -18.47 -8.73
CA ASN A 120 -13.00 -19.36 -9.72
C ASN A 120 -13.95 -20.57 -10.00
N PRO A 121 -13.66 -21.44 -10.98
CA PRO A 121 -14.50 -22.59 -11.28
C PRO A 121 -14.72 -23.59 -10.13
N VAL A 122 -13.88 -23.54 -9.09
CA VAL A 122 -13.98 -24.38 -7.89
C VAL A 122 -14.83 -23.72 -6.80
N GLY A 123 -15.36 -22.51 -7.05
CA GLY A 123 -16.14 -21.74 -6.08
C GLY A 123 -15.28 -21.05 -5.02
N LEU A 124 -13.96 -21.01 -5.19
CA LEU A 124 -13.06 -20.28 -4.31
C LEU A 124 -12.92 -18.83 -4.76
N TYR A 125 -12.65 -17.93 -3.82
CA TYR A 125 -12.36 -16.52 -4.10
C TYR A 125 -11.24 -16.39 -5.13
N ASP A 126 -11.47 -15.56 -6.14
CA ASP A 126 -10.50 -15.25 -7.19
C ASP A 126 -9.99 -13.81 -7.04
N TYR A 127 -10.86 -12.82 -7.19
CA TYR A 127 -10.52 -11.41 -7.02
C TYR A 127 -11.74 -10.55 -6.70
N THR A 128 -11.50 -9.32 -6.26
CA THR A 128 -12.52 -8.27 -6.12
C THR A 128 -12.26 -7.17 -7.15
N MET A 129 -13.31 -6.59 -7.71
CA MET A 129 -13.23 -5.44 -8.60
C MET A 129 -14.22 -4.37 -8.16
N ILE A 130 -13.79 -3.11 -8.16
CA ILE A 130 -14.63 -1.96 -7.86
C ILE A 130 -14.72 -1.10 -9.10
N THR A 131 -15.94 -0.85 -9.56
CA THR A 131 -16.22 0.08 -10.66
C THR A 131 -16.94 1.31 -10.12
N ILE A 132 -16.44 2.49 -10.46
CA ILE A 132 -16.98 3.77 -9.97
C ILE A 132 -17.73 4.45 -11.10
N GLU A 133 -18.99 4.77 -10.83
CA GLU A 133 -19.91 5.39 -11.80
C GLU A 133 -20.15 6.87 -11.51
N ASP A 134 -20.13 7.27 -10.23
CA ASP A 134 -20.38 8.65 -9.80
C ASP A 134 -19.29 9.62 -10.25
N GLU A 135 -19.70 10.71 -10.92
CA GLU A 135 -18.79 11.73 -11.46
C GLU A 135 -18.08 12.57 -10.38
N GLY A 136 -18.70 12.76 -9.21
CA GLY A 136 -18.08 13.45 -8.08
C GLY A 136 -16.96 12.61 -7.47
N LEU A 137 -17.23 11.34 -7.16
CA LEU A 137 -16.22 10.41 -6.67
C LEU A 137 -15.09 10.22 -7.68
N LYS A 138 -15.41 10.10 -8.97
CA LYS A 138 -14.42 10.10 -10.05
C LYS A 138 -13.54 11.35 -10.04
N ALA A 139 -14.11 12.53 -9.88
CA ALA A 139 -13.35 13.77 -9.80
C ALA A 139 -12.39 13.81 -8.60
N LEU A 140 -12.83 13.34 -7.41
CA LEU A 140 -11.98 13.23 -6.23
C LEU A 140 -10.80 12.28 -6.46
N LEU A 141 -11.09 11.09 -6.96
CA LEU A 141 -10.05 10.10 -7.23
C LEU A 141 -9.10 10.53 -8.33
N PHE A 142 -9.60 11.23 -9.35
CA PHE A 142 -8.75 11.84 -10.37
C PHE A 142 -7.74 12.79 -9.74
N TYR A 143 -8.14 13.64 -8.81
CA TYR A 143 -7.23 14.57 -8.14
C TYR A 143 -6.13 13.86 -7.35
N VAL A 144 -6.50 12.81 -6.60
CA VAL A 144 -5.54 12.10 -5.74
C VAL A 144 -4.60 11.21 -6.56
N LEU A 145 -5.18 10.42 -7.47
CA LEU A 145 -4.51 9.35 -8.20
C LEU A 145 -3.87 9.80 -9.52
N TRP A 146 -3.89 11.10 -9.85
CA TRP A 146 -3.41 11.62 -11.14
C TRP A 146 -1.97 11.21 -11.51
N HIS A 147 -1.14 10.96 -10.49
CA HIS A 147 0.28 10.62 -10.61
C HIS A 147 0.52 9.10 -10.75
N HIS A 148 -0.51 8.27 -10.57
CA HIS A 148 -0.39 6.83 -10.58
C HIS A 148 -0.38 6.28 -12.03
N PRO A 149 0.60 5.43 -12.42
CA PRO A 149 0.83 5.01 -13.80
C PRO A 149 -0.30 4.14 -14.37
N ILE A 150 -0.97 3.35 -13.52
CA ILE A 150 -2.12 2.50 -13.91
C ILE A 150 -3.32 3.36 -14.35
N TYR A 151 -3.33 4.65 -13.99
CA TYR A 151 -4.47 5.52 -14.17
C TYR A 151 -4.34 6.41 -15.43
N SER A 152 -4.46 5.79 -16.60
CA SER A 152 -4.53 6.50 -17.90
C SER A 152 -5.95 6.72 -18.43
N HIS A 153 -6.93 5.93 -17.97
CA HIS A 153 -8.30 5.90 -18.51
C HIS A 153 -9.34 6.36 -17.48
N TRP A 154 -9.55 7.68 -17.40
CA TRP A 154 -10.45 8.30 -16.42
C TRP A 154 -11.95 8.03 -16.65
N GLU A 155 -12.34 7.69 -17.89
CA GLU A 155 -13.75 7.46 -18.25
C GLU A 155 -14.34 6.20 -17.61
N ARG A 156 -13.49 5.20 -17.33
CA ARG A 156 -13.87 3.94 -16.69
C ARG A 156 -12.95 3.69 -15.50
N MET A 157 -13.34 4.19 -14.34
CA MET A 157 -12.66 3.89 -13.09
C MET A 157 -13.04 2.50 -12.61
N SER A 158 -12.26 1.51 -13.03
CA SER A 158 -12.36 0.16 -12.51
C SER A 158 -11.02 -0.25 -11.92
N PHE A 159 -11.07 -0.82 -10.72
CA PHE A 159 -9.90 -1.24 -9.97
C PHE A 159 -10.09 -2.70 -9.58
N THR A 160 -9.06 -3.51 -9.76
CA THR A 160 -9.04 -4.90 -9.27
C THR A 160 -8.20 -4.98 -8.01
N SER A 161 -8.49 -5.95 -7.14
CA SER A 161 -7.61 -6.28 -6.02
C SER A 161 -6.21 -6.61 -6.57
N VAL A 162 -5.14 -6.21 -5.89
CA VAL A 162 -5.03 -5.70 -4.50
C VAL A 162 -5.19 -4.18 -4.33
N PHE A 163 -5.81 -3.47 -5.27
CA PHE A 163 -6.17 -2.05 -5.09
C PHE A 163 -4.96 -1.13 -4.87
N GLU A 164 -3.86 -1.36 -5.60
CA GLU A 164 -2.59 -0.64 -5.40
C GLU A 164 -2.73 0.89 -5.33
N PRO A 165 -3.47 1.56 -6.24
CA PRO A 165 -3.57 3.02 -6.21
C PRO A 165 -4.16 3.55 -4.90
N PHE A 166 -5.08 2.80 -4.30
CA PHE A 166 -5.74 3.16 -3.04
C PHE A 166 -4.80 2.96 -1.86
N VAL A 167 -4.10 1.82 -1.78
CA VAL A 167 -3.18 1.54 -0.67
C VAL A 167 -1.96 2.47 -0.70
N HIS A 168 -1.42 2.77 -1.88
CA HIS A 168 -0.31 3.73 -2.05
C HIS A 168 -0.69 5.16 -1.68
N ASN A 169 -1.97 5.52 -1.78
CA ASN A 169 -2.48 6.85 -1.46
C ASN A 169 -3.37 6.88 -0.22
N TRP A 170 -3.30 5.85 0.64
CA TRP A 170 -4.27 5.64 1.71
C TRP A 170 -4.42 6.85 2.63
N SER A 171 -3.30 7.40 3.14
CA SER A 171 -3.33 8.59 3.99
C SER A 171 -3.95 9.81 3.30
N ARG A 172 -3.68 10.01 2.01
CA ARG A 172 -4.21 11.16 1.26
C ARG A 172 -5.71 11.02 1.00
N LEU A 173 -6.16 9.81 0.72
CA LEU A 173 -7.57 9.49 0.55
C LEU A 173 -8.32 9.62 1.87
N GLN A 174 -7.73 9.15 2.97
CA GLN A 174 -8.29 9.30 4.31
C GLN A 174 -8.40 10.77 4.73
N ASP A 175 -7.36 11.58 4.51
CA ASP A 175 -7.38 13.02 4.80
C ASP A 175 -8.54 13.72 4.06
N ILE A 176 -8.81 13.35 2.81
CA ILE A 176 -9.94 13.87 2.02
C ILE A 176 -11.27 13.33 2.53
N ALA A 177 -11.34 12.03 2.83
CA ALA A 177 -12.53 11.40 3.35
C ALA A 177 -12.94 12.04 4.68
N ASP A 178 -12.00 12.32 5.57
CA ASP A 178 -12.22 13.01 6.84
C ASP A 178 -12.55 14.49 6.67
N ASN A 179 -12.34 15.03 5.45
CA ASN A 179 -12.54 16.43 5.10
C ASN A 179 -11.75 17.38 6.03
N ASP A 180 -10.52 16.98 6.38
CA ASP A 180 -9.66 17.75 7.26
C ASP A 180 -8.95 18.87 6.48
N GLU A 181 -9.51 20.09 6.52
CA GLU A 181 -8.96 21.26 5.82
C GLU A 181 -7.54 21.64 6.29
N SER A 182 -7.07 21.15 7.44
CA SER A 182 -5.69 21.40 7.91
C SER A 182 -4.66 20.64 7.07
N LYS A 183 -5.08 19.58 6.37
CA LYS A 183 -4.21 18.74 5.57
C LYS A 183 -3.85 19.42 4.25
N PRO A 184 -2.57 19.42 3.82
CA PRO A 184 -2.14 20.09 2.61
C PRO A 184 -2.88 19.64 1.34
N ILE A 185 -3.27 18.36 1.28
CA ILE A 185 -3.98 17.79 0.13
C ILE A 185 -5.40 18.35 0.01
N VAL A 186 -6.13 18.46 1.13
CA VAL A 186 -7.49 19.00 1.18
C VAL A 186 -7.48 20.50 0.92
N ALA A 187 -6.59 21.23 1.60
CA ALA A 187 -6.41 22.67 1.37
C ALA A 187 -6.03 22.98 -0.08
N GLY A 188 -5.16 22.17 -0.69
CA GLY A 188 -4.78 22.26 -2.10
C GLY A 188 -5.96 22.07 -3.04
N LEU A 189 -6.78 21.04 -2.79
CA LEU A 189 -7.98 20.75 -3.57
C LEU A 189 -9.01 21.89 -3.47
N LEU A 190 -9.33 22.34 -2.26
CA LEU A 190 -10.29 23.43 -2.05
C LEU A 190 -9.82 24.74 -2.70
N LYS A 191 -8.52 25.02 -2.67
CA LYS A 191 -7.94 26.16 -3.38
C LYS A 191 -8.10 26.03 -4.90
N GLU A 192 -7.90 24.83 -5.45
CA GLU A 192 -8.06 24.57 -6.88
C GLU A 192 -9.52 24.71 -7.32
N LEU A 193 -10.47 24.17 -6.56
CA LEU A 193 -11.91 24.26 -6.81
C LEU A 193 -12.41 25.72 -6.86
N ARG A 194 -11.82 26.59 -6.05
CA ARG A 194 -12.07 28.05 -6.02
C ARG A 194 -11.38 28.80 -7.17
N SER A 195 -10.44 28.18 -7.87
CA SER A 195 -9.71 28.85 -8.96
C SER A 195 -10.58 29.03 -10.20
N ALA A 196 -10.32 30.11 -10.96
CA ALA A 196 -11.03 30.38 -12.21
C ALA A 196 -10.68 29.36 -13.32
N ASN A 197 -9.47 28.81 -13.29
CA ASN A 197 -8.94 27.86 -14.28
C ASN A 197 -9.04 26.41 -13.77
N LEU A 198 -10.22 26.00 -13.32
CA LEU A 198 -10.44 24.64 -12.83
C LEU A 198 -10.43 23.65 -14.01
N SER A 199 -9.74 22.52 -13.83
CA SER A 199 -9.83 21.40 -14.77
C SER A 199 -11.28 20.97 -14.96
N ASN A 200 -11.73 20.76 -16.21
CA ASN A 200 -13.09 20.31 -16.52
C ASN A 200 -13.48 19.03 -15.74
N LYS A 201 -12.49 18.19 -15.39
CA LYS A 201 -12.69 16.96 -14.62
C LYS A 201 -13.06 17.19 -13.16
N LEU A 202 -12.74 18.36 -12.60
CA LEU A 202 -13.02 18.72 -11.20
C LEU A 202 -14.27 19.60 -11.06
N VAL A 203 -14.85 20.06 -12.16
CA VAL A 203 -16.07 20.88 -12.17
C VAL A 203 -17.22 20.27 -11.37
N PRO A 204 -17.49 18.94 -11.40
CA PRO A 204 -18.55 18.35 -10.59
C PRO A 204 -18.46 18.66 -9.10
N LEU A 205 -17.24 18.81 -8.56
CA LEU A 205 -16.98 19.04 -7.14
C LEU A 205 -17.22 20.48 -6.68
N ARG A 206 -17.52 21.41 -7.58
CA ARG A 206 -17.91 22.78 -7.18
C ARG A 206 -19.26 22.84 -6.50
N ASP A 207 -20.16 21.91 -6.85
CA ASP A 207 -21.44 21.81 -6.18
C ASP A 207 -21.26 21.19 -4.78
N SER A 208 -21.77 21.88 -3.76
CA SER A 208 -21.61 21.47 -2.36
C SER A 208 -22.30 20.14 -2.05
N ARG A 209 -23.39 19.80 -2.75
CA ARG A 209 -24.07 18.51 -2.56
C ARG A 209 -23.25 17.39 -3.19
N THR A 210 -22.74 17.61 -4.41
CA THR A 210 -21.83 16.66 -5.07
C THR A 210 -20.56 16.42 -4.26
N TRP A 211 -19.94 17.47 -3.70
CA TRP A 211 -18.80 17.34 -2.78
C TRP A 211 -19.13 16.45 -1.58
N THR A 212 -20.23 16.77 -0.88
CA THR A 212 -20.64 16.05 0.34
C THR A 212 -20.90 14.59 0.05
N LYS A 213 -21.60 14.31 -1.06
CA LYS A 213 -21.87 12.95 -1.53
C LYS A 213 -20.56 12.22 -1.88
N ALA A 214 -19.68 12.84 -2.67
CA ALA A 214 -18.43 12.23 -3.11
C ALA A 214 -17.49 11.90 -1.93
N VAL A 215 -17.44 12.75 -0.90
CA VAL A 215 -16.69 12.47 0.34
C VAL A 215 -17.30 11.32 1.13
N ALA A 216 -18.63 11.25 1.24
CA ALA A 216 -19.32 10.13 1.88
C ALA A 216 -19.08 8.81 1.12
N ASP A 217 -19.21 8.83 -0.20
CA ASP A 217 -18.92 7.67 -1.06
C ASP A 217 -17.45 7.26 -1.00
N LEU A 218 -16.52 8.22 -0.87
CA LEU A 218 -15.09 7.91 -0.68
C LEU A 218 -14.85 7.16 0.64
N LYS A 219 -15.53 7.54 1.75
CA LYS A 219 -15.44 6.80 3.01
C LYS A 219 -15.90 5.36 2.84
N GLU A 220 -17.04 5.17 2.19
CA GLU A 220 -17.60 3.84 1.92
C GLU A 220 -16.65 3.02 1.03
N LEU A 221 -16.09 3.62 -0.02
CA LEU A 221 -15.10 2.99 -0.89
C LEU A 221 -13.86 2.52 -0.11
N LEU A 222 -13.31 3.37 0.77
CA LEU A 222 -12.16 2.99 1.59
C LEU A 222 -12.49 1.83 2.53
N GLN A 223 -13.69 1.83 3.12
CA GLN A 223 -14.15 0.71 3.94
C GLN A 223 -14.24 -0.59 3.13
N LEU A 224 -14.81 -0.55 1.92
CA LEU A 224 -14.86 -1.71 1.02
C LEU A 224 -13.48 -2.26 0.63
N VAL A 225 -12.52 -1.37 0.35
CA VAL A 225 -11.14 -1.77 0.05
C VAL A 225 -10.50 -2.44 1.27
N ARG A 226 -10.75 -1.92 2.47
CA ARG A 226 -10.25 -2.46 3.73
C ARG A 226 -10.78 -3.87 4.02
N ASP A 227 -12.07 -4.08 3.78
CA ASP A 227 -12.79 -5.33 4.10
C ASP A 227 -12.66 -6.39 3.00
N THR A 228 -11.87 -6.12 1.96
CA THR A 228 -11.63 -7.11 0.90
C THR A 228 -10.75 -8.26 1.44
N PRO A 229 -11.05 -9.53 1.13
CA PRO A 229 -10.28 -10.68 1.64
C PRO A 229 -8.76 -10.61 1.41
N ASP A 230 -8.32 -10.02 0.29
CA ASP A 230 -6.89 -9.85 -0.03
C ASP A 230 -6.17 -8.88 0.91
N LEU A 231 -6.89 -7.88 1.42
CA LEU A 231 -6.33 -6.76 2.18
C LEU A 231 -6.76 -6.75 3.65
N GLU A 232 -7.77 -7.52 4.04
CA GLU A 232 -8.16 -7.67 5.44
C GLU A 232 -6.94 -8.04 6.31
N PRO A 233 -6.08 -9.02 5.96
CA PRO A 233 -4.92 -9.33 6.80
C PRO A 233 -3.85 -8.24 6.79
N TYR A 234 -3.86 -7.35 5.79
CA TYR A 234 -2.96 -6.19 5.71
C TYR A 234 -3.41 -5.08 6.68
N PHE A 235 -4.72 -4.81 6.74
CA PHE A 235 -5.30 -3.76 7.58
C PHE A 235 -5.67 -4.19 9.01
N SER A 236 -5.81 -5.48 9.27
CA SER A 236 -6.15 -6.04 10.59
C SER A 236 -4.94 -6.44 11.43
N GLY A 237 -3.76 -6.60 10.82
CA GLY A 237 -2.53 -6.86 11.57
C GLY A 237 -2.19 -5.69 12.51
N ALA A 238 -1.62 -5.98 13.69
CA ALA A 238 -1.23 -5.01 14.73
C ALA A 238 -0.21 -3.92 14.29
N GLY A 239 0.11 -3.85 12.98
CA GLY A 239 0.95 -2.84 12.34
C GLY A 239 0.37 -2.37 11.00
N ALA A 240 -0.96 -2.31 10.89
CA ALA A 240 -1.63 -1.71 9.74
C ALA A 240 -1.05 -0.32 9.46
N ILE A 241 -0.65 -0.12 8.20
CA ILE A 241 0.22 0.95 7.69
C ILE A 241 1.70 0.69 8.03
N HIS A 242 2.33 -0.18 7.24
CA HIS A 242 3.76 -0.50 7.25
C HIS A 242 4.70 0.70 6.96
N GLU A 243 4.22 1.94 6.93
CA GLU A 243 5.07 3.13 6.77
C GLU A 243 6.19 3.18 7.82
N ASN A 244 5.94 2.67 9.02
CA ASN A 244 6.89 2.61 10.13
C ASN A 244 7.41 1.19 10.42
N ALA A 245 7.03 0.20 9.62
CA ALA A 245 7.53 -1.15 9.80
C ALA A 245 8.98 -1.25 9.31
N ASP A 246 9.82 -1.95 10.06
CA ASP A 246 11.20 -2.26 9.63
C ASP A 246 11.30 -3.56 8.85
N THR A 247 10.25 -4.38 8.90
CA THR A 247 10.19 -5.68 8.26
C THR A 247 8.91 -5.81 7.45
N ILE A 248 8.98 -6.54 6.35
CA ILE A 248 7.86 -6.73 5.44
C ILE A 248 7.81 -8.17 4.94
N PRO A 249 6.63 -8.81 4.86
CA PRO A 249 6.47 -10.08 4.17
C PRO A 249 6.44 -9.86 2.66
N PHE A 250 6.88 -10.85 1.89
CA PHE A 250 6.95 -10.73 0.43
C PHE A 250 5.62 -10.33 -0.22
N ARG A 251 4.49 -10.89 0.23
CA ARG A 251 3.14 -10.59 -0.29
C ARG A 251 2.73 -9.11 -0.21
N TYR A 252 3.36 -8.32 0.65
CA TYR A 252 3.07 -6.89 0.82
C TYR A 252 4.19 -5.99 0.32
N ILE A 253 5.22 -6.53 -0.34
CA ILE A 253 6.36 -5.74 -0.79
C ILE A 253 5.98 -4.59 -1.73
N TRP A 254 4.89 -4.75 -2.47
CA TRP A 254 4.36 -3.73 -3.38
C TRP A 254 3.92 -2.45 -2.65
N THR A 255 3.56 -2.52 -1.37
CA THR A 255 3.03 -1.37 -0.61
C THR A 255 4.11 -0.34 -0.26
N ILE A 256 5.38 -0.75 -0.23
CA ILE A 256 6.51 0.14 0.05
C ILE A 256 7.11 0.78 -1.20
N PHE A 257 6.59 0.46 -2.39
CA PHE A 257 7.09 1.00 -3.66
C PHE A 257 6.02 1.80 -4.43
N PRO A 258 5.40 2.83 -3.83
CA PRO A 258 4.48 3.67 -4.57
C PRO A 258 5.20 4.42 -5.71
N PRO A 259 4.57 4.61 -6.87
CA PRO A 259 5.10 5.44 -7.96
C PRO A 259 5.51 6.84 -7.48
N GLY A 260 6.72 7.26 -7.84
CA GLY A 260 7.32 8.53 -7.39
C GLY A 260 8.12 8.43 -6.10
N GLU A 261 8.06 7.31 -5.37
CA GLU A 261 8.88 7.11 -4.16
C GLU A 261 10.38 7.15 -4.48
N VAL A 262 11.17 7.72 -3.56
CA VAL A 262 12.62 7.73 -3.67
C VAL A 262 13.18 6.49 -2.97
N VAL A 263 13.75 5.59 -3.76
CA VAL A 263 14.39 4.37 -3.28
C VAL A 263 15.89 4.47 -3.41
N ILE A 264 16.60 3.68 -2.62
CA ILE A 264 18.06 3.58 -2.66
C ILE A 264 18.51 2.15 -2.94
N SER A 265 19.66 2.02 -3.60
CA SER A 265 20.30 0.73 -3.90
C SER A 265 21.81 0.90 -4.06
N ARG A 266 22.56 -0.19 -3.87
CA ARG A 266 24.01 -0.31 -4.14
C ARG A 266 24.34 -0.99 -5.48
N SER A 267 23.50 -0.76 -6.48
CA SER A 267 23.57 -1.44 -7.79
C SER A 267 24.89 -1.24 -8.53
N TYR A 268 25.64 -0.18 -8.20
CA TYR A 268 26.83 0.22 -8.94
C TYR A 268 27.98 0.59 -8.02
N MET A 269 29.10 -0.12 -8.18
CA MET A 269 30.32 0.04 -7.38
C MET A 269 30.09 0.00 -5.87
N ASP A 270 29.05 -0.70 -5.42
CA ASP A 270 28.67 -0.79 -4.01
C ASP A 270 28.36 0.57 -3.35
N GLN A 271 28.10 1.61 -4.16
CA GLN A 271 27.74 2.93 -3.68
C GLN A 271 26.23 3.09 -3.63
N LEU A 272 25.73 3.69 -2.55
CA LEU A 272 24.32 4.07 -2.45
C LEU A 272 23.96 5.08 -3.52
N GLN A 273 22.86 4.84 -4.21
CA GLN A 273 22.32 5.66 -5.29
C GLN A 273 20.81 5.83 -5.09
N ALA A 274 20.26 6.95 -5.53
CA ALA A 274 18.83 7.22 -5.42
C ALA A 274 18.17 7.00 -6.78
N PHE A 275 17.01 6.34 -6.74
CA PHE A 275 16.15 6.09 -7.89
C PHE A 275 14.73 6.54 -7.56
N ILE A 276 13.95 6.86 -8.59
CA ILE A 276 12.54 7.21 -8.45
C ILE A 276 11.71 6.04 -8.97
N VAL A 277 10.81 5.49 -8.16
CA VAL A 277 9.94 4.40 -8.59
C VAL A 277 9.06 4.89 -9.75
N LYS A 278 9.05 4.14 -10.86
CA LYS A 278 8.15 4.37 -11.98
C LYS A 278 6.90 3.52 -11.81
N GLU A 279 7.10 2.21 -11.65
CA GLU A 279 6.07 1.19 -11.55
C GLU A 279 6.67 -0.06 -10.91
N SER A 280 5.81 -0.90 -10.36
CA SER A 280 6.19 -2.19 -9.80
C SER A 280 5.10 -3.22 -10.08
N PHE A 281 5.47 -4.48 -10.28
CA PHE A 281 4.51 -5.53 -10.62
C PHE A 281 5.05 -6.92 -10.29
N ALA A 282 4.13 -7.86 -10.02
CA ALA A 282 4.45 -9.28 -9.90
C ALA A 282 4.68 -9.92 -11.26
N GLU A 283 5.65 -10.84 -11.33
CA GLU A 283 5.89 -11.71 -12.47
C GLU A 283 6.17 -13.14 -11.97
N THR A 284 5.68 -14.15 -12.68
CA THR A 284 6.02 -15.54 -12.33
C THR A 284 7.32 -15.95 -13.02
N HIS A 285 8.29 -16.44 -12.24
CA HIS A 285 9.54 -16.95 -12.80
C HIS A 285 9.26 -18.13 -13.74
N PRO A 286 9.71 -18.09 -15.02
CA PRO A 286 9.33 -19.05 -16.06
C PRO A 286 9.81 -20.50 -15.85
N LYS A 287 10.65 -20.75 -14.84
CA LYS A 287 11.30 -22.04 -14.60
C LYS A 287 11.14 -22.55 -13.17
N LYS A 288 10.96 -21.65 -12.21
CA LYS A 288 10.96 -21.97 -10.77
C LYS A 288 9.57 -21.95 -10.15
N ASN A 289 8.54 -21.52 -10.89
CA ASN A 289 7.19 -21.29 -10.38
C ASN A 289 7.20 -20.47 -9.06
N LYS A 290 8.11 -19.49 -9.01
CA LYS A 290 8.26 -18.56 -7.90
C LYS A 290 7.83 -17.19 -8.36
N GLU A 291 7.20 -16.45 -7.46
CA GLU A 291 6.85 -15.07 -7.72
C GLU A 291 8.12 -14.19 -7.65
N LEU A 292 8.20 -13.25 -8.58
CA LEU A 292 9.23 -12.22 -8.64
C LEU A 292 8.53 -10.87 -8.56
N TRP A 293 9.07 -9.97 -7.76
CA TRP A 293 8.60 -8.59 -7.76
C TRP A 293 9.56 -7.74 -8.58
N ASN A 294 9.07 -7.21 -9.71
CA ASN A 294 9.82 -6.28 -10.55
C ASN A 294 9.56 -4.86 -10.08
N LEU A 295 10.64 -4.08 -9.99
CA LEU A 295 10.60 -2.67 -9.63
C LEU A 295 11.37 -1.89 -10.70
N VAL A 296 10.61 -1.16 -11.53
CA VAL A 296 11.17 -0.30 -12.55
C VAL A 296 11.35 1.08 -11.95
N CYS A 297 12.59 1.57 -11.94
CA CYS A 297 12.92 2.90 -11.45
C CYS A 297 13.54 3.77 -12.54
N TRP A 298 13.45 5.08 -12.33
CA TRP A 298 14.16 6.10 -13.08
C TRP A 298 15.37 6.61 -12.30
N THR A 299 16.49 6.76 -13.00
CA THR A 299 17.63 7.57 -12.59
C THR A 299 17.96 8.59 -13.70
N TYR A 300 18.90 9.49 -13.43
CA TYR A 300 19.41 10.44 -14.41
C TYR A 300 20.88 10.14 -14.67
N ASP A 301 21.24 9.91 -15.93
CA ASP A 301 22.62 9.65 -16.35
C ASP A 301 23.08 10.67 -17.40
N TRP A 302 24.39 10.87 -17.51
CA TRP A 302 25.01 11.74 -18.49
C TRP A 302 25.52 10.92 -19.67
N ASN A 303 24.98 11.16 -20.87
CA ASN A 303 25.38 10.43 -22.06
C ASN A 303 26.63 11.02 -22.76
N GLY A 304 27.25 12.06 -22.19
CA GLY A 304 28.33 12.81 -22.82
C GLY A 304 27.92 14.20 -23.33
N SER A 305 26.62 14.44 -23.54
CA SER A 305 26.08 15.71 -24.05
C SER A 305 24.92 16.28 -23.25
N GLU A 306 24.06 15.42 -22.70
CA GLU A 306 22.90 15.83 -21.91
C GLU A 306 22.56 14.80 -20.82
N PHE A 307 21.76 15.24 -19.85
CA PHE A 307 21.21 14.36 -18.82
C PHE A 307 19.97 13.67 -19.35
N ASN A 308 19.99 12.34 -19.37
CA ASN A 308 18.88 11.51 -19.80
C ASN A 308 18.31 10.73 -18.65
N ARG A 309 17.00 10.52 -18.71
CA ARG A 309 16.32 9.61 -17.80
C ARG A 309 16.59 8.17 -18.24
N VAL A 310 17.14 7.35 -17.36
CA VAL A 310 17.51 5.95 -17.62
C VAL A 310 16.68 5.05 -16.73
N SER A 311 16.14 3.98 -17.32
CA SER A 311 15.39 2.96 -16.58
C SER A 311 16.34 1.93 -15.98
N VAL A 312 16.11 1.60 -14.72
CA VAL A 312 16.80 0.52 -14.00
C VAL A 312 15.74 -0.42 -13.43
N ASN A 313 15.90 -1.73 -13.67
CA ASN A 313 15.00 -2.74 -13.12
C ASN A 313 15.67 -3.43 -11.92
N PHE A 314 14.95 -3.50 -10.81
CA PHE A 314 15.29 -4.30 -9.65
C PHE A 314 14.34 -5.47 -9.53
N ILE A 315 14.89 -6.65 -9.22
CA ILE A 315 14.10 -7.86 -9.04
C ILE A 315 14.27 -8.30 -7.60
N VAL A 316 13.15 -8.44 -6.88
CA VAL A 316 13.11 -9.06 -5.56
C VAL A 316 12.54 -10.47 -5.71
N GLU A 317 13.35 -11.46 -5.37
CA GLU A 317 12.90 -12.85 -5.34
C GLU A 317 11.99 -13.12 -4.12
N GLU A 318 10.99 -13.99 -4.30
CA GLU A 318 10.15 -14.48 -3.21
C GLU A 318 10.99 -14.99 -2.02
N TYR A 319 10.62 -14.54 -0.83
CA TYR A 319 11.19 -14.99 0.44
C TYR A 319 10.09 -15.37 1.44
N ARG A 320 10.43 -16.26 2.36
CA ARG A 320 9.51 -16.71 3.43
C ARG A 320 9.61 -15.81 4.65
N GLY A 321 8.48 -15.61 5.31
CA GLY A 321 8.39 -14.80 6.53
C GLY A 321 8.60 -13.31 6.27
N ASN A 322 9.07 -12.60 7.29
CA ASN A 322 9.33 -11.16 7.22
C ASN A 322 10.81 -10.91 6.96
N LYS A 323 11.13 -9.98 6.06
CA LYS A 323 12.50 -9.55 5.78
C LYS A 323 12.66 -8.08 6.17
N ASN A 324 13.84 -7.72 6.67
CA ASN A 324 14.14 -6.32 6.97
C ASN A 324 14.16 -5.50 5.67
N ILE A 325 13.46 -4.37 5.64
CA ILE A 325 13.32 -3.54 4.45
C ILE A 325 14.69 -3.04 3.95
N SER A 326 15.60 -2.66 4.86
CA SER A 326 16.95 -2.18 4.47
C SER A 326 17.88 -3.28 3.93
N SER A 327 17.47 -4.56 4.06
CA SER A 327 18.19 -5.71 3.49
C SER A 327 17.70 -6.12 2.09
N LEU A 328 16.72 -5.41 1.53
CA LEU A 328 16.31 -5.57 0.15
C LEU A 328 17.38 -4.98 -0.78
N ILE A 329 17.46 -5.49 -2.01
CA ILE A 329 18.40 -4.97 -3.02
C ILE A 329 18.17 -3.48 -3.30
N CYS A 330 16.90 -3.06 -3.24
CA CYS A 330 16.46 -1.68 -3.36
C CYS A 330 15.33 -1.46 -2.35
N TYR A 331 15.32 -0.31 -1.67
CA TYR A 331 14.32 0.00 -0.65
C TYR A 331 14.10 1.51 -0.48
N PRO A 332 12.96 1.96 0.06
CA PRO A 332 12.68 3.38 0.24
C PRO A 332 13.65 4.08 1.18
N ILE A 333 14.06 5.30 0.84
CA ILE A 333 15.07 6.05 1.61
C ILE A 333 14.69 6.25 3.08
N LYS A 334 13.39 6.29 3.39
CA LYS A 334 12.87 6.42 4.75
C LYS A 334 13.28 5.27 5.69
N HIS A 335 13.58 4.08 5.15
CA HIS A 335 14.05 2.93 5.93
C HIS A 335 15.57 2.82 6.01
N TYR A 336 16.30 3.86 5.58
CA TYR A 336 17.76 3.88 5.71
C TYR A 336 18.19 4.04 7.17
N LYS A 337 19.07 3.14 7.64
CA LYS A 337 19.55 3.08 9.02
C LYS A 337 21.04 3.38 9.20
N GLY A 338 21.75 3.74 8.12
CA GLY A 338 23.21 3.86 8.17
C GLY A 338 23.90 2.50 8.27
N THR A 339 25.04 2.37 7.60
CA THR A 339 25.96 1.24 7.82
C THR A 339 27.36 1.79 8.05
N SER A 340 28.23 0.98 8.68
CA SER A 340 29.64 1.34 8.85
C SER A 340 30.32 1.75 7.54
N ASP A 341 29.93 1.09 6.45
CA ASP A 341 30.50 1.29 5.12
C ASP A 341 30.05 2.63 4.53
N ASP A 342 28.85 3.11 4.89
CA ASP A 342 28.36 4.42 4.45
C ASP A 342 29.14 5.57 5.07
N TYR A 343 29.61 5.41 6.31
CA TYR A 343 30.39 6.45 6.99
C TYR A 343 31.70 6.75 6.28
N ALA A 344 32.34 5.73 5.71
CA ALA A 344 33.58 5.88 4.97
C ALA A 344 33.41 6.69 3.66
N VAL A 345 32.25 6.57 3.01
CA VAL A 345 32.03 7.14 1.67
C VAL A 345 31.27 8.48 1.72
N LEU A 346 30.26 8.60 2.59
CA LEU A 346 29.35 9.74 2.62
C LEU A 346 29.58 10.67 3.82
N GLY A 347 30.44 10.29 4.76
CA GLY A 347 30.59 10.93 6.08
C GLY A 347 29.57 10.39 7.09
N ASN A 348 29.48 10.99 8.28
CA ASN A 348 28.57 10.51 9.33
C ASN A 348 27.08 10.71 8.95
N VAL A 349 26.53 9.75 8.18
CA VAL A 349 25.19 9.78 7.61
C VAL A 349 24.32 8.73 8.32
N GLU A 350 23.73 9.15 9.43
CA GLU A 350 22.96 8.28 10.34
C GLU A 350 21.45 8.32 10.09
N SER A 351 20.96 9.23 9.25
CA SER A 351 19.52 9.43 9.02
C SER A 351 19.14 9.50 7.54
N PRO A 352 17.89 9.17 7.17
CA PRO A 352 17.36 9.35 5.81
C PRO A 352 17.56 10.78 5.29
N GLN A 353 17.41 11.79 6.15
CA GLN A 353 17.58 13.19 5.80
C GLN A 353 19.04 13.54 5.50
N ALA A 354 19.97 13.04 6.32
CA ALA A 354 21.40 13.20 6.08
C ALA A 354 21.82 12.50 4.78
N LEU A 355 21.28 11.31 4.50
CA LEU A 355 21.56 10.58 3.28
C LEU A 355 21.05 11.34 2.06
N LYS A 356 19.81 11.83 2.11
CA LYS A 356 19.25 12.68 1.06
C LYS A 356 20.15 13.90 0.78
N TYR A 357 20.62 14.58 1.81
CA TYR A 357 21.54 15.71 1.66
C TYR A 357 22.87 15.30 1.02
N ALA A 358 23.47 14.20 1.47
CA ALA A 358 24.72 13.68 0.93
C ALA A 358 24.58 13.31 -0.56
N LEU A 359 23.49 12.64 -0.93
CA LEU A 359 23.19 12.27 -2.32
C LEU A 359 22.94 13.51 -3.20
N ILE A 360 22.24 14.53 -2.70
CA ILE A 360 22.05 15.81 -3.41
C ILE A 360 23.39 16.51 -3.64
N ARG A 361 24.24 16.59 -2.61
CA ARG A 361 25.58 17.20 -2.71
C ARG A 361 26.44 16.47 -3.75
N ARG A 362 26.42 15.13 -3.72
CA ARG A 362 27.12 14.30 -4.71
C ARG A 362 26.58 14.50 -6.12
N GLY A 363 25.25 14.55 -6.28
CA GLY A 363 24.60 14.81 -7.57
C GLY A 363 24.91 16.19 -8.15
N ARG A 364 24.96 17.24 -7.31
CA ARG A 364 25.42 18.58 -7.72
C ARG A 364 26.85 18.55 -8.22
N ARG A 365 27.74 17.87 -7.48
CA ARG A 365 29.13 17.70 -7.90
C ARG A 365 29.24 16.96 -9.23
N PHE A 366 28.49 15.87 -9.39
CA PHE A 366 28.44 15.14 -10.66
C PHE A 366 28.01 16.02 -11.83
N ARG A 367 26.95 16.82 -11.63
CA ARG A 367 26.47 17.78 -12.63
C ARG A 367 27.50 18.85 -12.98
N GLU A 368 28.18 19.42 -11.99
CA GLU A 368 29.29 20.37 -12.23
C GLU A 368 30.39 19.78 -13.11
N LEU A 369 30.77 18.53 -12.85
CA LEU A 369 31.81 17.84 -13.63
C LEU A 369 31.38 17.58 -15.06
N CYS A 370 30.13 17.14 -15.28
CA CYS A 370 29.58 16.87 -16.61
C CYS A 370 29.47 18.15 -17.46
N LEU A 371 29.03 19.26 -16.86
CA LEU A 371 28.78 20.52 -17.56
C LEU A 371 30.03 21.39 -17.73
N LYS A 372 31.21 20.94 -17.28
CA LYS A 372 32.46 21.67 -17.53
C LYS A 372 32.71 21.81 -19.02
N LYS A 373 33.26 22.97 -19.42
CA LYS A 373 33.61 23.26 -20.82
C LYS A 373 34.48 22.15 -21.40
N VAL A 374 34.18 21.72 -22.62
CA VAL A 374 35.00 20.74 -23.36
C VAL A 374 36.46 21.17 -23.35
N GLY A 375 37.36 20.25 -22.97
CA GLY A 375 38.79 20.53 -22.75
C GLY A 375 39.17 20.84 -21.30
N SER A 376 38.22 21.22 -20.44
CA SER A 376 38.42 21.40 -18.98
C SER A 376 37.88 20.24 -18.14
N GLN A 377 37.47 19.15 -18.80
CA GLN A 377 36.96 17.91 -18.22
C GLN A 377 38.08 16.88 -17.94
N VAL A 378 39.31 17.35 -17.79
CA VAL A 378 40.43 16.53 -17.34
C VAL A 378 40.56 16.73 -15.83
N PHE A 379 40.47 15.63 -15.09
CA PHE A 379 40.54 15.65 -13.64
C PHE A 379 41.67 14.77 -13.16
N GLU A 380 42.35 15.23 -12.11
CA GLU A 380 43.17 14.37 -11.28
C GLU A 380 42.22 13.53 -10.42
N TYR A 381 42.37 12.22 -10.48
CA TYR A 381 41.51 11.27 -9.79
C TYR A 381 42.38 10.28 -9.03
N ASP A 382 42.07 10.13 -7.74
CA ASP A 382 42.68 9.14 -6.86
C ASP A 382 41.61 8.10 -6.50
N GLY A 383 41.74 6.89 -7.05
CA GLY A 383 40.76 5.82 -6.87
C GLY A 383 40.73 4.83 -8.03
N PHE A 384 39.71 3.96 -8.03
CA PHE A 384 39.51 2.95 -9.07
C PHE A 384 38.74 3.52 -10.27
N ALA A 385 39.35 3.47 -11.46
CA ALA A 385 38.70 3.82 -12.70
C ALA A 385 38.43 2.58 -13.57
N PHE A 386 37.31 2.59 -14.28
CA PHE A 386 36.98 1.56 -15.27
C PHE A 386 37.20 2.13 -16.66
N SER A 387 38.14 1.56 -17.42
CA SER A 387 38.26 1.83 -18.84
C SER A 387 37.32 0.93 -19.64
N SER A 388 36.66 1.49 -20.65
CA SER A 388 35.96 0.72 -21.68
C SER A 388 37.01 -0.09 -22.46
N GLY A 389 37.25 -1.33 -22.02
CA GLY A 389 38.23 -2.25 -22.61
C GLY A 389 39.01 -2.99 -21.53
N HIS A 390 38.68 -4.27 -21.35
CA HIS A 390 39.31 -5.24 -20.43
C HIS A 390 39.06 -5.05 -18.92
N ARG A 391 38.56 -6.12 -18.29
CA ARG A 391 38.41 -6.27 -16.84
C ARG A 391 39.79 -6.43 -16.19
N GLU A 392 40.58 -5.37 -16.10
CA GLU A 392 41.76 -5.36 -15.24
C GLU A 392 41.62 -4.26 -14.18
N ARG A 393 41.59 -4.68 -12.91
CA ARG A 393 41.76 -3.81 -11.75
C ARG A 393 43.21 -3.33 -11.77
N MET A 394 43.45 -2.09 -12.17
CA MET A 394 44.76 -1.46 -11.99
C MET A 394 44.65 -0.19 -11.16
N SER A 395 45.53 -0.07 -10.17
CA SER A 395 45.73 1.12 -9.34
C SER A 395 46.76 2.03 -10.03
N TYR A 396 46.35 3.21 -10.49
CA TYR A 396 47.25 4.25 -10.98
C TYR A 396 46.80 5.64 -10.52
N ARG A 397 47.78 6.51 -10.20
CA ARG A 397 47.61 7.97 -10.28
C ARG A 397 47.57 8.35 -11.76
N ASN A 398 46.41 8.70 -12.30
CA ASN A 398 46.27 9.09 -13.71
C ASN A 398 45.34 10.30 -13.86
N TYR A 399 45.58 11.08 -14.92
CA TYR A 399 44.67 12.10 -15.42
C TYR A 399 43.63 11.44 -16.32
N TYR A 400 42.35 11.76 -16.11
CA TYR A 400 41.30 11.16 -16.92
C TYR A 400 40.37 12.23 -17.51
N GLN A 401 39.93 12.00 -18.75
CA GLN A 401 39.08 12.90 -19.54
C GLN A 401 37.67 12.35 -19.72
N VAL A 402 36.63 13.14 -19.42
CA VAL A 402 35.25 12.86 -19.85
C VAL A 402 35.16 13.08 -21.35
N LYS A 403 35.06 12.01 -22.15
CA LYS A 403 34.95 12.12 -23.63
C LYS A 403 33.59 11.65 -24.14
N PRO A 404 33.02 12.32 -25.16
CA PRO A 404 31.94 11.76 -25.97
C PRO A 404 32.49 10.64 -26.88
N LEU A 405 31.72 9.57 -27.03
CA LEU A 405 32.06 8.39 -27.83
C LEU A 405 32.05 8.70 -29.34
N VAL A 406 33.18 9.17 -29.90
CA VAL A 406 33.60 8.81 -31.27
C VAL A 406 35.13 8.84 -31.36
N GLY A 407 35.73 7.68 -31.64
CA GLY A 407 37.05 7.51 -32.27
C GLY A 407 38.24 8.29 -31.70
N THR A 408 38.93 7.73 -30.70
CA THR A 408 40.41 7.76 -30.60
C THR A 408 40.89 6.98 -29.38
N ARG A 409 41.98 6.22 -29.56
CA ARG A 409 42.72 5.46 -28.54
C ARG A 409 43.33 6.39 -27.49
N LYS A 410 42.59 6.76 -26.43
CA LYS A 410 43.10 7.19 -25.12
C LYS A 410 42.04 6.87 -24.06
N ALA A 411 42.47 6.31 -22.93
CA ALA A 411 41.61 5.82 -21.87
C ALA A 411 40.65 6.91 -21.36
N ILE A 412 39.38 6.53 -21.25
CA ILE A 412 38.23 7.37 -20.99
C ILE A 412 38.07 7.49 -19.46
N LEU A 413 38.05 8.71 -18.90
CA LEU A 413 37.21 8.90 -17.72
C LEU A 413 35.82 8.79 -18.30
N MET A 414 35.11 7.71 -18.03
CA MET A 414 33.70 7.98 -17.86
C MET A 414 33.71 8.86 -16.61
N ALA A 415 33.35 10.13 -16.73
CA ALA A 415 32.50 10.67 -15.67
C ALA A 415 31.27 9.78 -15.77
N VAL A 416 31.39 8.59 -15.17
CA VAL A 416 30.26 7.73 -14.98
C VAL A 416 29.36 8.62 -14.17
N GLY A 417 28.13 8.80 -14.64
CA GLY A 417 27.02 8.90 -13.71
C GLY A 417 27.36 8.09 -12.51
N TYR A 418 27.57 8.77 -11.39
CA TYR A 418 27.26 8.15 -10.12
C TYR A 418 25.78 7.77 -10.30
N ARG A 419 25.58 6.53 -10.78
CA ARG A 419 24.35 6.00 -11.38
C ARG A 419 23.12 6.21 -10.49
#